data_AF-A0A1E4HR60-F1
#
_entry.id   AF-A0A1E4HR60-F1
#
_cell.length_a   1.000
_cell.length_b   1.000
_cell.length_c   1.000
_cell.angle_alpha   90.00
_cell.angle_beta   90.00
_cell.angle_gamma   90.00
#
_symmetry.space_group_name_H-M   'P 1'
#
loop_
_entity.id
_entity.type
_entity.pdbx_description
1 polymer ?
#
loop_
_entity_poly.entity_id
_entity_poly.type
_entity_poly.pdbx_seq_one_letter_code
_entity_poly.pdbx_strand_id
1 'polypeptide(L)'
;MARRQSGRADRQDWGKSLKFLGRAKKLLRVISEPSKPRVQRFSVRCPSGHWIRGERTLGYQALRCPGCGEGVFVLPVSPLPEPSVPERPRMERRSASGATSTDEGPVDLVDLPGAVEFSEEPADRTSDAEIIWDDTVAEAVQEVKTRERKDRPKPDAVIDPRSKAGNSRAEPRPQELNASKGRRAQAARREVGGPPDFGAFDQKESQRPRRIPPRPVLVFLGVAFLVLGTFGVRVWRNQRKELPGIFDLGRTEGLAALEAGQFDKAHQLLSAAKRAVDALGGGLEGADEVRHGADEAAIFVDLVSESLEDLLNEAGPMEPEEWKNRFKALYAGHSILIDAAIIRTPTPDEPTAYELDYVILPPGDPSQFNGTTASKPSRQGIISLSDFELIQLAKPKVGDHVVFGAKLASFTFDPNLNCWFLRFVPKSGVFITHSRALESLGWPAESFPSEKPAEEGP
;
A
#
# COMPACT_ATOMS: atom_id res chain seq x y z
N MET A 1 50.15 48.41 61.50
CA MET A 1 48.69 48.51 61.73
C MET A 1 47.99 48.60 60.37
N ALA A 2 47.35 47.53 59.90
CA ALA A 2 46.38 47.59 58.79
C ALA A 2 45.53 46.31 58.81
N ARG A 3 44.28 46.43 59.25
CA ARG A 3 43.29 45.34 59.35
C ARG A 3 42.71 45.01 57.97
N ARG A 4 42.84 43.74 57.57
CA ARG A 4 42.09 43.12 56.47
C ARG A 4 40.60 43.03 56.82
N GLN A 5 39.74 43.63 56.00
CA GLN A 5 38.32 43.31 55.95
C GLN A 5 38.07 42.43 54.72
N SER A 6 37.73 41.16 54.94
CA SER A 6 37.25 40.24 53.91
C SER A 6 35.73 40.35 53.80
N GLY A 7 35.27 40.80 52.63
CA GLY A 7 33.86 40.96 52.30
C GLY A 7 33.14 39.63 52.11
N ARG A 8 32.12 39.41 52.93
CA ARG A 8 30.98 38.52 52.69
C ARG A 8 30.12 39.11 51.57
N ALA A 9 30.21 38.59 50.35
CA ALA A 9 29.18 38.82 49.33
C ALA A 9 29.34 37.75 48.24
N ASP A 10 28.62 36.63 48.36
CA ASP A 10 28.15 35.80 47.21
C ASP A 10 27.54 34.46 47.68
N ARG A 11 26.44 34.52 48.41
CA ARG A 11 25.66 33.30 48.73
C ARG A 11 24.16 33.41 48.48
N GLN A 12 23.67 34.52 47.91
CA GLN A 12 22.24 34.83 47.90
C GLN A 12 21.53 34.63 46.55
N ASP A 13 22.22 34.30 45.47
CA ASP A 13 21.60 34.27 44.12
C ASP A 13 21.24 32.87 43.56
N TRP A 14 21.63 31.78 44.25
CA TRP A 14 21.28 30.42 43.82
C TRP A 14 19.79 30.05 44.03
N GLY A 15 19.08 30.76 44.91
CA GLY A 15 17.67 30.47 45.24
C GLY A 15 16.67 30.84 44.13
N LYS A 16 17.05 31.70 43.17
CA LYS A 16 16.14 32.14 42.09
C LYS A 16 16.11 31.18 40.91
N SER A 17 17.21 30.48 40.63
CA SER A 17 17.31 29.55 39.49
C SER A 17 16.45 28.27 39.68
N LEU A 18 16.26 27.81 40.92
CA LEU A 18 15.42 26.64 41.22
C LEU A 18 13.91 26.90 41.02
N LYS A 19 13.44 28.16 41.10
CA LYS A 19 12.02 28.49 40.87
C LYS A 19 11.60 28.44 39.40
N PHE A 20 12.54 28.59 38.46
CA PHE A 20 12.26 28.49 37.02
C PHE A 20 12.06 27.04 36.56
N LEU A 21 12.82 26.08 37.11
CA LEU A 21 12.66 24.65 36.81
C LEU A 21 11.28 24.11 37.23
N GLY A 22 10.70 24.63 38.31
CA GLY A 22 9.34 24.27 38.75
C GLY A 22 8.23 24.72 37.79
N ARG A 23 8.40 25.87 37.12
CA ARG A 23 7.44 26.37 36.11
C ARG A 23 7.56 25.63 34.76
N ALA A 24 8.77 25.31 34.33
CA ALA A 24 8.99 24.52 33.11
C ALA A 24 8.40 23.10 33.21
N LYS A 25 8.49 22.47 34.39
CA LYS A 25 7.90 21.14 34.65
C LYS A 25 6.36 21.15 34.63
N LYS A 26 5.71 22.28 34.92
CA LYS A 26 4.25 22.45 34.81
C LYS A 26 3.78 22.61 33.36
N LEU A 27 4.53 23.30 32.51
CA LEU A 27 4.19 23.43 31.07
C LEU A 27 4.38 22.12 30.30
N LEU A 28 5.40 21.32 30.64
CA LEU A 28 5.59 20.01 30.00
C LEU A 28 4.54 18.98 30.42
N ARG A 29 3.99 19.06 31.64
CA ARG A 29 2.87 18.18 32.06
C ARG A 29 1.60 18.40 31.24
N VAL A 30 1.33 19.62 30.79
CA VAL A 30 0.15 19.94 29.96
C VAL A 30 0.25 19.31 28.56
N ILE A 31 1.45 19.03 28.06
CA ILE A 31 1.65 18.40 26.74
C ILE A 31 1.66 16.86 26.84
N SER A 32 1.87 16.29 28.04
CA SER A 32 2.14 14.86 28.22
C SER A 32 1.06 14.06 28.94
N GLU A 33 -0.01 14.68 29.44
CA GLU A 33 -1.18 13.92 29.89
C GLU A 33 -2.04 13.59 28.67
N PRO A 34 -2.02 12.34 28.16
CA PRO A 34 -2.94 11.96 27.10
C PRO A 34 -4.35 12.22 27.63
N SER A 35 -5.09 13.11 26.97
CA SER A 35 -6.48 13.38 27.31
C SER A 35 -7.18 12.02 27.39
N LYS A 36 -7.77 11.69 28.56
CA LYS A 36 -8.54 10.44 28.72
C LYS A 36 -9.45 10.30 27.50
N PRO A 37 -9.37 9.20 26.73
CA PRO A 37 -10.11 9.05 25.50
C PRO A 37 -11.59 9.26 25.80
N ARG A 38 -12.15 10.35 25.28
CA ARG A 38 -13.56 10.67 25.46
C ARG A 38 -14.35 9.72 24.57
N VAL A 39 -15.26 8.97 25.17
CA VAL A 39 -16.10 8.00 24.46
C VAL A 39 -16.96 8.74 23.43
N GLN A 40 -16.70 8.52 22.12
CA GLN A 40 -17.52 9.06 21.04
C GLN A 40 -18.67 8.09 20.74
N ARG A 41 -19.91 8.55 20.88
CA ARG A 41 -21.10 7.76 20.55
C ARG A 41 -21.47 7.97 19.08
N PHE A 42 -22.01 6.93 18.44
CA PHE A 42 -22.56 7.03 17.09
C PHE A 42 -24.07 6.72 17.08
N SER A 43 -24.76 7.25 16.08
CA SER A 43 -26.16 6.97 15.76
C SER A 43 -26.30 6.93 14.24
N VAL A 44 -26.43 5.75 13.66
CA VAL A 44 -26.46 5.53 12.20
C VAL A 44 -27.76 4.80 11.84
N ARG A 45 -28.30 5.06 10.64
CA ARG A 45 -29.44 4.33 10.08
C ARG A 45 -28.96 3.18 9.19
N CYS A 46 -29.56 2.01 9.37
CA CYS A 46 -29.45 0.87 8.47
C CYS A 46 -30.14 1.18 7.12
N PRO A 47 -29.81 0.50 6.00
CA PRO A 47 -30.55 0.66 4.73
C PRO A 47 -32.06 0.43 4.86
N SER A 48 -32.51 -0.51 5.71
CA SER A 48 -33.95 -0.68 6.01
C SER A 48 -34.56 0.38 6.97
N GLY A 49 -33.81 1.42 7.36
CA GLY A 49 -34.32 2.57 8.14
C GLY A 49 -34.22 2.47 9.67
N HIS A 50 -33.81 1.33 10.23
CA HIS A 50 -33.63 1.14 11.67
C HIS A 50 -32.45 1.97 12.22
N TRP A 51 -32.60 2.52 13.44
CA TRP A 51 -31.54 3.27 14.13
C TRP A 51 -30.66 2.36 14.98
N ILE A 52 -29.35 2.43 14.77
CA ILE A 52 -28.33 1.73 15.55
C ILE A 52 -27.52 2.76 16.34
N ARG A 53 -27.33 2.52 17.64
CA ARG A 53 -26.57 3.38 18.55
C ARG A 53 -25.50 2.57 19.27
N GLY A 54 -24.32 3.16 19.47
CA GLY A 54 -23.22 2.51 20.16
C GLY A 54 -22.04 3.45 20.42
N GLU A 55 -20.92 2.88 20.86
CA GLU A 55 -19.67 3.59 21.10
C GLU A 55 -18.67 3.27 19.99
N ARG A 56 -18.02 4.30 19.43
CA ARG A 56 -16.99 4.13 18.41
C ARG A 56 -15.72 3.58 19.04
N THR A 57 -15.06 2.65 18.34
CA THR A 57 -13.75 2.10 18.70
C THR A 57 -12.66 2.78 17.87
N LEU A 58 -11.41 2.51 18.22
CA LEU A 58 -10.25 3.02 17.47
C LEU A 58 -10.18 2.45 16.04
N GLY A 59 -10.77 1.28 15.79
CA GLY A 59 -10.92 0.67 14.47
C GLY A 59 -12.31 0.86 13.90
N TYR A 60 -12.51 0.44 12.65
CA TYR A 60 -13.85 0.36 12.07
C TYR A 60 -14.68 -0.72 12.78
N GLN A 61 -16.01 -0.57 12.77
CA GLN A 61 -16.91 -1.60 13.26
C GLN A 61 -17.88 -2.00 12.14
N ALA A 62 -18.00 -3.30 11.90
CA ALA A 62 -19.05 -3.87 11.07
C ALA A 62 -20.09 -4.49 12.00
N LEU A 63 -21.22 -3.81 12.17
CA LEU A 63 -22.32 -4.27 13.03
C LEU A 63 -23.43 -4.84 12.16
N ARG A 64 -24.18 -5.82 12.68
CA ARG A 64 -25.45 -6.25 12.08
C ARG A 64 -26.60 -5.53 12.76
N CYS A 65 -27.53 -5.02 11.97
CA CYS A 65 -28.74 -4.42 12.49
C CYS A 65 -29.58 -5.47 13.25
N PRO A 66 -29.98 -5.23 14.51
CA PRO A 66 -30.80 -6.20 15.25
C PRO A 66 -32.23 -6.33 14.71
N GLY A 67 -32.70 -5.37 13.90
CA GLY A 67 -34.03 -5.41 13.30
C GLY A 67 -34.11 -6.23 12.01
N CYS A 68 -33.16 -6.06 11.08
CA CYS A 68 -33.19 -6.67 9.74
C CYS A 68 -31.98 -7.54 9.38
N GLY A 69 -30.93 -7.58 10.21
CA GLY A 69 -29.73 -8.40 9.96
C GLY A 69 -28.72 -7.84 8.94
N GLU A 70 -29.07 -6.76 8.23
CA GLU A 70 -28.17 -6.08 7.28
C GLU A 70 -26.91 -5.53 7.97
N GLY A 71 -25.80 -5.51 7.24
CA GLY A 71 -24.53 -4.98 7.70
C GLY A 71 -24.50 -3.45 7.68
N VAL A 72 -24.06 -2.84 8.78
CA VAL A 72 -23.85 -1.40 8.92
C VAL A 72 -22.39 -1.14 9.28
N PHE A 73 -21.74 -0.31 8.48
CA PHE A 73 -20.36 0.09 8.68
C PHE A 73 -20.28 1.39 9.50
N VAL A 74 -19.52 1.36 10.60
CA VAL A 74 -19.29 2.51 11.47
C VAL A 74 -17.83 2.91 11.41
N LEU A 75 -17.59 4.18 11.09
CA LEU A 75 -16.25 4.76 11.02
C LEU A 75 -15.55 4.78 12.38
N PRO A 76 -14.21 4.66 12.41
CA PRO A 76 -13.42 4.77 13.63
C PRO A 76 -13.60 6.14 14.32
N VAL A 77 -13.17 6.20 15.58
CA VAL A 77 -13.06 7.46 16.34
C VAL A 77 -12.22 8.48 15.56
N SER A 78 -12.75 9.67 15.34
CA SER A 78 -12.00 10.75 14.67
C SER A 78 -10.87 11.23 15.59
N PRO A 79 -9.62 11.36 15.08
CA PRO A 79 -8.52 11.91 15.86
C PRO A 79 -8.64 13.43 16.06
N LEU A 80 -9.52 14.09 15.31
CA LEU A 80 -9.79 15.52 15.44
C LEU A 80 -10.70 15.79 16.65
N PRO A 81 -10.47 16.87 17.40
CA PRO A 81 -11.35 17.25 18.50
C PRO A 81 -12.77 17.46 17.97
N GLU A 82 -13.77 17.01 18.72
CA GLU A 82 -15.17 17.26 18.37
C GLU A 82 -15.37 18.77 18.20
N PRO A 83 -15.92 19.23 17.07
CA PRO A 83 -16.24 20.64 16.92
C PRO A 83 -17.17 21.02 18.07
N SER A 84 -16.80 22.06 18.82
CA SER A 84 -17.65 22.57 19.89
C SER A 84 -19.01 22.87 19.28
N VAL A 85 -20.05 22.15 19.72
CA VAL A 85 -21.42 22.38 19.25
C VAL A 85 -21.68 23.87 19.43
N PRO A 86 -21.96 24.63 18.35
CA PRO A 86 -22.21 26.06 18.49
C PRO A 86 -23.31 26.21 19.52
N GLU A 87 -23.06 27.03 20.55
CA GLU A 87 -24.07 27.32 21.57
C GLU A 87 -25.32 27.76 20.83
N ARG A 88 -26.34 26.89 20.80
CA ARG A 88 -27.60 27.24 20.19
C ARG A 88 -28.03 28.51 20.92
N PRO A 89 -28.20 29.65 20.22
CA PRO A 89 -28.68 30.85 20.88
C PRO A 89 -29.96 30.43 21.59
N ARG A 90 -29.98 30.67 22.90
CA ARG A 90 -31.08 30.31 23.79
C ARG A 90 -32.27 31.13 23.32
N MET A 91 -32.98 30.59 22.33
CA MET A 91 -34.11 31.24 21.71
C MET A 91 -35.16 31.30 22.79
N GLU A 92 -35.25 32.46 23.45
CA GLU A 92 -36.32 32.78 24.36
C GLU A 92 -37.61 32.44 23.64
N ARG A 93 -38.33 31.49 24.24
CA ARG A 93 -39.60 30.97 23.77
C ARG A 93 -40.63 32.09 23.90
N ARG A 94 -40.58 33.07 22.99
CA ARG A 94 -41.66 34.02 22.79
C ARG A 94 -42.80 33.23 22.21
N SER A 95 -43.81 33.02 23.03
CA SER A 95 -45.14 32.56 22.65
C SER A 95 -45.70 33.48 21.58
N ALA A 96 -45.46 33.15 20.31
CA ALA A 96 -46.09 33.79 19.17
C ALA A 96 -47.23 32.88 18.71
N SER A 97 -48.40 33.16 19.27
CA SER A 97 -49.68 32.83 18.66
C SER A 97 -49.79 33.53 17.31
N GLY A 98 -50.07 32.77 16.24
CA GLY A 98 -50.67 33.29 15.02
C GLY A 98 -49.69 33.53 13.86
N ALA A 99 -49.60 32.56 12.96
CA ALA A 99 -49.32 32.79 11.55
C ALA A 99 -49.71 31.54 10.74
N THR A 100 -50.92 31.61 10.18
CA THR A 100 -51.39 31.02 8.90
C THR A 100 -50.71 29.76 8.37
N SER A 101 -51.44 28.65 8.45
CA SER A 101 -51.25 27.46 7.63
C SER A 101 -51.53 27.79 6.17
N THR A 102 -50.50 27.71 5.32
CA THR A 102 -50.72 27.55 3.89
C THR A 102 -51.03 26.08 3.65
N ASP A 103 -52.26 25.84 3.22
CA ASP A 103 -52.82 24.57 2.80
C ASP A 103 -52.16 24.15 1.48
N GLU A 104 -51.11 23.33 1.58
CA GLU A 104 -50.51 22.65 0.43
C GLU A 104 -51.29 21.33 0.26
N GLY A 105 -52.26 21.37 -0.65
CA GLY A 105 -53.15 20.25 -0.95
C GLY A 105 -52.42 19.02 -1.50
N PRO A 106 -53.09 17.85 -1.48
CA PRO A 106 -52.50 16.58 -1.91
C PRO A 106 -52.05 16.66 -3.37
N VAL A 107 -50.79 16.30 -3.61
CA VAL A 107 -50.23 16.16 -4.95
C VAL A 107 -50.87 14.95 -5.61
N ASP A 108 -51.66 15.19 -6.66
CA ASP A 108 -52.22 14.13 -7.51
C ASP A 108 -51.06 13.36 -8.19
N LEU A 109 -50.91 12.08 -7.84
CA LEU A 109 -50.08 11.15 -8.59
C LEU A 109 -50.74 10.90 -9.95
N VAL A 110 -50.11 11.39 -11.01
CA VAL A 110 -50.46 11.05 -12.38
C VAL A 110 -49.93 9.64 -12.67
N ASP A 111 -50.85 8.68 -12.76
CA ASP A 111 -50.56 7.32 -13.22
C ASP A 111 -50.05 7.34 -14.68
N LEU A 112 -48.83 6.86 -14.88
CA LEU A 112 -48.24 6.61 -16.20
C LEU A 112 -48.91 5.36 -16.82
N PRO A 113 -49.56 5.45 -17.97
CA PRO A 113 -50.06 4.28 -18.68
C PRO A 113 -48.90 3.63 -19.45
N GLY A 114 -48.45 2.47 -18.98
CA GLY A 114 -47.38 1.71 -19.61
C GLY A 114 -47.18 0.35 -18.96
N ALA A 115 -48.27 -0.40 -18.76
CA ALA A 115 -48.20 -1.81 -18.41
C ALA A 115 -47.59 -2.57 -19.60
N VAL A 116 -46.32 -2.93 -19.48
CA VAL A 116 -45.69 -3.95 -20.32
C VAL A 116 -46.21 -5.28 -19.84
N GLU A 117 -47.10 -5.91 -20.61
CA GLU A 117 -47.48 -7.31 -20.47
C GLU A 117 -46.22 -8.17 -20.59
N PHE A 118 -45.69 -8.63 -19.46
CA PHE A 118 -44.81 -9.80 -19.45
C PHE A 118 -45.70 -11.04 -19.52
N SER A 119 -45.76 -11.67 -20.69
CA SER A 119 -46.30 -13.01 -20.83
C SER A 119 -45.42 -14.00 -20.06
N GLU A 120 -45.90 -14.42 -18.90
CA GLU A 120 -45.37 -15.59 -18.20
C GLU A 120 -45.77 -16.85 -18.99
N GLU A 121 -44.82 -17.42 -19.74
CA GLU A 121 -44.94 -18.80 -20.22
C GLU A 121 -44.78 -19.76 -19.04
N PRO A 122 -45.71 -20.72 -18.84
CA PRO A 122 -45.58 -21.73 -17.80
C PRO A 122 -44.54 -22.77 -18.21
N ALA A 123 -43.33 -22.66 -17.66
CA ALA A 123 -42.34 -23.72 -17.73
C ALA A 123 -42.74 -24.87 -16.79
N ASP A 124 -43.43 -25.84 -17.39
CA ASP A 124 -43.57 -27.22 -16.93
C ASP A 124 -42.19 -27.87 -16.79
N ARG A 125 -41.65 -27.92 -15.57
CA ARG A 125 -40.61 -28.89 -15.16
C ARG A 125 -40.79 -29.27 -13.70
N THR A 126 -41.63 -30.27 -13.49
CA THR A 126 -41.49 -31.24 -12.41
C THR A 126 -40.14 -31.95 -12.52
N SER A 127 -39.20 -31.63 -11.65
CA SER A 127 -38.13 -32.55 -11.27
C SER A 127 -37.80 -32.32 -9.80
N ASP A 128 -38.49 -33.08 -8.96
CA ASP A 128 -38.16 -33.32 -7.57
C ASP A 128 -36.71 -33.84 -7.50
N ALA A 129 -35.76 -32.96 -7.19
CA ALA A 129 -34.45 -33.36 -6.73
C ALA A 129 -34.53 -33.52 -5.21
N GLU A 130 -34.83 -34.73 -4.77
CA GLU A 130 -34.60 -35.17 -3.39
C GLU A 130 -33.11 -34.97 -3.06
N ILE A 131 -32.81 -33.97 -2.23
CA ILE A 131 -31.48 -33.81 -1.63
C ILE A 131 -31.39 -34.87 -0.52
N ILE A 132 -30.85 -36.03 -0.86
CA ILE A 132 -30.48 -37.09 0.08
C ILE A 132 -29.28 -36.58 0.90
N TRP A 133 -29.54 -36.24 2.16
CA TRP A 133 -28.49 -36.03 3.16
C TRP A 133 -28.07 -37.39 3.71
N ASP A 134 -27.15 -38.06 3.02
CA ASP A 134 -26.50 -39.27 3.54
C ASP A 134 -25.51 -38.88 4.66
N ASP A 135 -26.01 -38.76 5.89
CA ASP A 135 -25.22 -38.79 7.11
C ASP A 135 -24.81 -40.24 7.42
N THR A 136 -23.85 -40.79 6.66
CA THR A 136 -23.20 -42.05 7.07
C THR A 136 -21.75 -42.17 6.59
N VAL A 137 -20.81 -41.62 7.36
CA VAL A 137 -19.46 -42.19 7.42
C VAL A 137 -19.04 -42.27 8.89
N ALA A 138 -19.38 -43.41 9.49
CA ALA A 138 -18.78 -43.87 10.71
C ALA A 138 -17.37 -44.45 10.42
N GLU A 139 -16.52 -44.40 11.45
CA GLU A 139 -15.29 -45.21 11.63
C GLU A 139 -14.02 -44.81 10.87
N ALA A 140 -13.20 -43.97 11.51
CA ALA A 140 -11.81 -44.31 11.86
C ALA A 140 -11.19 -43.20 12.74
N VAL A 141 -11.62 -43.09 14.01
CA VAL A 141 -10.88 -42.31 15.01
C VAL A 141 -9.85 -43.25 15.63
N GLN A 142 -8.60 -43.15 15.16
CA GLN A 142 -7.45 -43.70 15.86
C GLN A 142 -7.25 -42.96 17.18
N GLU A 143 -7.25 -43.76 18.23
CA GLU A 143 -7.03 -43.42 19.63
C GLU A 143 -5.61 -42.87 19.85
N VAL A 144 -5.43 -41.55 19.73
CA VAL A 144 -4.19 -40.88 20.15
C VAL A 144 -4.27 -40.60 21.65
N LYS A 145 -3.52 -41.41 22.40
CA LYS A 145 -3.24 -41.24 23.84
C LYS A 145 -2.83 -39.81 24.17
N THR A 146 -3.75 -39.07 24.78
CA THR A 146 -3.48 -37.79 25.44
C THR A 146 -2.60 -38.04 26.67
N ARG A 147 -1.29 -37.77 26.52
CA ARG A 147 -0.40 -37.61 27.67
C ARG A 147 -0.74 -36.30 28.36
N GLU A 148 -1.27 -36.44 29.57
CA GLU A 148 -1.48 -35.43 30.58
C GLU A 148 -0.20 -34.58 30.79
N ARG A 149 -0.20 -33.34 30.28
CA ARG A 149 0.85 -32.36 30.55
C ARG A 149 0.29 -31.28 31.46
N LYS A 150 0.49 -31.54 32.75
CA LYS A 150 0.36 -30.60 33.86
C LYS A 150 1.30 -29.40 33.65
N ASP A 151 0.84 -28.23 34.09
CA ASP A 151 1.57 -26.96 34.20
C ASP A 151 1.75 -26.11 32.93
N ARG A 152 0.81 -25.17 32.72
CA ARG A 152 1.07 -23.90 32.02
C ARG A 152 0.68 -22.71 32.91
N PRO A 153 1.58 -21.74 33.14
CA PRO A 153 1.26 -20.50 33.83
C PRO A 153 0.46 -19.53 32.93
N LYS A 154 -0.40 -18.73 33.57
CA LYS A 154 -1.21 -17.66 32.97
C LYS A 154 -0.37 -16.70 32.12
N PRO A 155 -0.82 -16.29 30.91
CA PRO A 155 -0.22 -15.18 30.20
C PRO A 155 -0.77 -13.85 30.73
N ASP A 156 0.15 -12.98 31.15
CA ASP A 156 -0.10 -11.57 31.42
C ASP A 156 -0.32 -10.78 30.11
N ALA A 157 -1.08 -9.69 30.26
CA ALA A 157 -1.63 -8.84 29.21
C ALA A 157 -0.59 -8.35 28.18
N VAL A 158 -0.89 -8.62 26.90
CA VAL A 158 -0.19 -8.07 25.74
C VAL A 158 -0.57 -6.59 25.59
N ILE A 159 0.42 -5.71 25.75
CA ILE A 159 0.34 -4.28 25.44
C ILE A 159 0.83 -4.09 24.00
N ASP A 160 -0.04 -3.53 23.17
CA ASP A 160 0.15 -3.33 21.74
C ASP A 160 0.70 -1.90 21.43
N PRO A 161 1.90 -1.73 20.85
CA PRO A 161 2.38 -0.43 20.42
C PRO A 161 2.07 -0.14 18.95
N ARG A 162 1.01 0.66 18.79
CA ARG A 162 0.67 1.59 17.69
C ARG A 162 1.78 1.93 16.69
N SER A 163 1.38 1.77 15.43
CA SER A 163 1.90 2.37 14.20
C SER A 163 2.12 3.88 14.29
N LYS A 164 3.34 4.32 13.93
CA LYS A 164 3.63 5.69 13.50
C LYS A 164 3.88 5.70 12.00
N ALA A 165 2.97 6.38 11.30
CA ALA A 165 3.20 6.91 9.96
C ALA A 165 4.49 7.73 9.93
N GLY A 166 5.37 7.42 8.98
CA GLY A 166 6.66 8.06 8.81
C GLY A 166 6.91 8.44 7.36
N ASN A 167 6.64 9.72 7.07
CA ASN A 167 7.21 10.57 6.01
C ASN A 167 8.13 9.90 4.97
N SER A 168 7.61 9.82 3.75
CA SER A 168 8.39 9.68 2.52
C SER A 168 9.38 10.82 2.41
N ARG A 169 10.65 10.51 2.70
CA ARG A 169 11.79 11.39 2.52
C ARG A 169 12.18 11.35 1.04
N ALA A 170 12.01 12.48 0.36
CA ALA A 170 12.49 12.69 -0.99
C ALA A 170 13.99 12.35 -1.11
N GLU A 171 14.31 11.47 -2.05
CA GLU A 171 15.68 11.18 -2.45
C GLU A 171 16.26 12.34 -3.28
N PRO A 172 17.57 12.62 -3.13
CA PRO A 172 18.26 13.62 -3.91
C PRO A 172 18.58 13.09 -5.32
N ARG A 173 18.13 13.85 -6.32
CA ARG A 173 18.52 13.73 -7.74
C ARG A 173 20.05 13.79 -7.87
N PRO A 174 20.70 12.87 -8.61
CA PRO A 174 22.11 13.03 -8.99
C PRO A 174 22.22 14.16 -10.02
N GLN A 175 23.10 15.13 -9.76
CA GLN A 175 23.49 16.13 -10.74
C GLN A 175 24.40 15.50 -11.80
N GLU A 176 23.94 15.53 -13.05
CA GLU A 176 24.77 15.31 -14.23
C GLU A 176 25.86 16.37 -14.30
N LEU A 177 27.10 15.94 -14.11
CA LEU A 177 28.29 16.64 -14.58
C LEU A 177 28.61 16.10 -15.97
N ASN A 178 28.14 16.77 -17.03
CA ASN A 178 28.76 16.66 -18.33
C ASN A 178 29.01 18.05 -18.91
N ALA A 179 30.28 18.42 -18.83
CA ALA A 179 30.89 19.50 -19.55
C ALA A 179 30.82 19.24 -21.06
N SER A 180 30.27 20.18 -21.82
CA SER A 180 30.70 20.37 -23.20
C SER A 180 30.86 21.86 -23.49
N LYS A 181 32.14 22.24 -23.62
CA LYS A 181 32.60 23.46 -24.25
C LYS A 181 32.17 23.42 -25.72
N GLY A 182 31.49 24.46 -26.18
CA GLY A 182 31.13 24.60 -27.59
C GLY A 182 30.83 26.05 -27.94
N ARG A 183 31.87 26.77 -28.36
CA ARG A 183 31.78 28.09 -29.00
C ARG A 183 30.79 28.06 -30.16
N ARG A 184 29.88 29.04 -30.26
CA ARG A 184 29.71 29.79 -31.51
C ARG A 184 28.98 31.11 -31.32
N ALA A 185 29.60 32.12 -31.92
CA ALA A 185 29.15 33.50 -32.01
C ALA A 185 27.91 33.66 -32.88
N GLN A 186 27.09 34.65 -32.51
CA GLN A 186 26.34 35.59 -33.36
C GLN A 186 25.60 36.51 -32.38
N ALA A 187 26.05 37.72 -32.05
CA ALA A 187 26.21 38.89 -32.91
C ALA A 187 24.96 39.16 -33.77
N ALA A 188 24.01 39.94 -33.25
CA ALA A 188 23.54 41.18 -33.89
C ALA A 188 22.35 41.81 -33.15
N ARG A 189 22.48 43.12 -32.88
CA ARG A 189 21.43 44.16 -32.97
C ARG A 189 20.17 43.99 -32.11
N ARG A 190 20.02 44.88 -31.13
CA ARG A 190 19.41 46.21 -31.38
C ARG A 190 19.62 47.13 -30.18
N GLU A 191 20.04 48.34 -30.51
CA GLU A 191 20.11 49.51 -29.65
C GLU A 191 18.73 50.11 -29.36
N VAL A 192 18.74 51.07 -28.43
CA VAL A 192 17.87 52.24 -28.28
C VAL A 192 16.70 52.10 -27.29
N GLY A 193 16.87 52.72 -26.12
CA GLY A 193 15.78 53.09 -25.21
C GLY A 193 16.31 53.64 -23.89
N GLY A 194 16.26 54.97 -23.73
CA GLY A 194 16.84 55.74 -22.62
C GLY A 194 16.23 55.50 -21.21
N PRO A 195 16.73 56.25 -20.21
CA PRO A 195 16.67 55.89 -18.80
C PRO A 195 15.37 56.34 -18.12
N PRO A 196 14.99 55.68 -17.02
CA PRO A 196 14.52 56.42 -15.87
C PRO A 196 15.52 56.27 -14.72
N ASP A 197 16.12 57.42 -14.45
CA ASP A 197 16.68 57.85 -13.18
C ASP A 197 15.81 57.37 -12.00
N PHE A 198 16.23 56.29 -11.35
CA PHE A 198 15.69 55.86 -10.07
C PHE A 198 16.83 55.56 -9.12
N GLY A 199 17.16 56.59 -8.35
CA GLY A 199 17.46 56.45 -6.94
C GLY A 199 18.75 55.72 -6.64
N ALA A 200 19.78 56.51 -6.38
CA ALA A 200 20.87 56.15 -5.49
C ALA A 200 20.31 55.56 -4.19
N PHE A 201 20.10 54.25 -4.15
CA PHE A 201 20.01 53.52 -2.89
C PHE A 201 21.41 53.49 -2.32
N ASP A 202 21.67 54.51 -1.50
CA ASP A 202 22.71 54.62 -0.49
C ASP A 202 22.93 53.24 0.16
N GLN A 203 23.89 52.48 -0.39
CA GLN A 203 24.43 51.27 0.22
C GLN A 203 25.22 51.70 1.45
N LYS A 204 24.51 52.19 2.47
CA LYS A 204 24.99 52.21 3.83
C LYS A 204 25.04 50.77 4.29
N GLU A 205 26.16 50.15 3.96
CA GLU A 205 26.64 48.88 4.45
C GLU A 205 26.69 48.96 5.98
N SER A 206 25.53 48.76 6.61
CA SER A 206 25.40 48.71 8.05
C SER A 206 26.08 47.41 8.49
N GLN A 207 27.37 47.50 8.78
CA GLN A 207 28.15 46.50 9.48
C GLN A 207 27.53 46.31 10.86
N ARG A 208 26.45 45.53 10.93
CA ARG A 208 25.84 45.15 12.20
C ARG A 208 26.88 44.30 12.93
N PRO A 209 27.35 44.73 14.11
CA PRO A 209 28.34 43.97 14.85
C PRO A 209 27.76 42.60 15.15
N ARG A 210 28.45 41.54 14.68
CA ARG A 210 28.10 40.15 14.95
C ARG A 210 28.08 39.95 16.45
N ARG A 211 26.89 40.08 17.07
CA ARG A 211 26.67 39.79 18.49
C ARG A 211 26.90 38.29 18.67
N ILE A 212 28.07 37.96 19.22
CA ILE A 212 28.40 36.62 19.65
C ILE A 212 27.28 36.18 20.62
N PRO A 213 26.58 35.07 20.36
CA PRO A 213 25.51 34.63 21.24
C PRO A 213 26.06 34.40 22.65
N PRO A 214 25.32 34.76 23.70
CA PRO A 214 25.80 34.62 25.06
C PRO A 214 26.13 33.15 25.35
N ARG A 215 27.31 32.92 25.93
CA ARG A 215 27.85 31.60 26.32
C ARG A 215 26.83 30.59 26.90
N PRO A 216 25.83 30.95 27.75
CA PRO A 216 24.83 30.00 28.22
C PRO A 216 23.99 29.35 27.11
N VAL A 217 23.69 30.05 26.01
CA VAL A 217 22.86 29.51 24.92
C VAL A 217 23.56 28.34 24.22
N LEU A 218 24.88 28.44 24.03
CA LEU A 218 25.68 27.35 23.45
C LEU A 218 25.69 26.11 24.36
N VAL A 219 25.75 26.30 25.68
CA VAL A 219 25.68 25.19 26.65
C VAL A 219 24.32 24.51 26.59
N PHE A 220 23.21 25.27 26.56
CA PHE A 220 21.87 24.69 26.44
C PHE A 220 21.69 23.92 25.13
N LEU A 221 22.18 24.45 24.01
CA LEU A 221 22.16 23.74 22.73
C LEU A 221 22.97 22.45 22.77
N GLY A 222 24.17 22.47 23.38
CA GLY A 222 24.99 21.28 23.54
C GLY A 222 24.29 20.18 24.35
N VAL A 223 23.66 20.55 25.47
CA VAL A 223 22.87 19.61 26.29
C VAL A 223 21.66 19.10 25.53
N ALA A 224 20.92 19.97 24.83
CA ALA A 224 19.76 19.55 24.04
C ALA A 224 20.15 18.55 22.95
N PHE A 225 21.27 18.79 22.25
CA PHE A 225 21.79 17.88 21.23
C PHE A 225 22.21 16.53 21.83
N LEU A 226 22.81 16.54 23.02
CA LEU A 226 23.18 15.31 23.73
C LEU A 226 21.95 14.52 24.17
N VAL A 227 20.90 15.18 24.67
CA VAL A 227 19.63 14.53 25.05
C VAL A 227 18.92 13.96 23.82
N LEU A 228 18.84 14.71 22.72
CA LEU A 228 18.24 14.22 21.47
C LEU A 228 19.05 13.08 20.86
N GLY A 229 20.38 13.17 20.88
CA GLY A 229 21.28 12.11 20.41
C GLY A 229 21.15 10.82 21.23
N THR A 230 21.10 10.93 22.56
CA THR A 230 20.91 9.75 23.43
C THR A 230 19.53 9.12 23.26
N PHE A 231 18.48 9.93 23.10
CA PHE A 231 17.14 9.41 22.80
C PHE A 231 17.09 8.73 21.43
N GLY A 232 17.67 9.33 20.39
CA GLY A 232 17.76 8.74 19.05
C GLY A 232 18.51 7.40 19.05
N VAL A 233 19.67 7.33 19.71
CA VAL A 233 20.43 6.08 19.85
C VAL A 233 19.64 5.03 20.63
N ARG A 234 18.88 5.42 21.66
CA ARG A 234 18.05 4.47 22.44
C ARG A 234 16.92 3.90 21.61
N VAL A 235 16.21 4.74 20.85
CA VAL A 235 15.12 4.29 19.96
C VAL A 235 15.67 3.37 18.86
N TRP A 236 16.78 3.75 18.24
CA TRP A 236 17.43 2.93 17.21
C TRP A 236 17.92 1.57 17.76
N ARG A 237 18.51 1.55 18.96
CA ARG A 237 18.89 0.31 19.64
C ARG A 237 17.69 -0.55 20.01
N ASN A 238 16.57 0.06 20.42
CA ASN A 238 15.35 -0.70 20.72
C ASN A 238 14.79 -1.35 19.47
N GLN A 239 14.67 -0.59 18.38
CA GLN A 239 14.22 -1.11 17.09
C GLN A 239 15.08 -2.27 16.61
N ARG A 240 16.41 -2.16 16.68
CA ARG A 240 17.31 -3.25 16.28
C ARG A 240 17.19 -4.53 17.11
N LYS A 241 16.71 -4.45 18.36
CA LYS A 241 16.47 -5.63 19.20
C LYS A 241 15.22 -6.41 18.80
N GLU A 242 14.24 -5.73 18.19
CA GLU A 242 12.97 -6.33 17.77
C GLU A 242 13.08 -7.00 16.39
N LEU A 243 14.04 -6.58 15.55
CA LEU A 243 14.20 -7.09 14.18
C LEU A 243 14.36 -8.61 14.08
N PRO A 244 15.16 -9.30 14.92
CA PRO A 244 15.28 -10.76 14.85
C PRO A 244 13.95 -11.47 15.12
N GLY A 245 13.14 -10.97 16.06
CA GLY A 245 11.83 -11.53 16.35
C GLY A 245 10.84 -11.36 15.21
N ILE A 246 10.88 -10.21 14.51
CA ILE A 246 10.06 -9.97 13.32
C ILE A 246 10.49 -10.89 12.17
N PHE A 247 11.79 -11.11 12.02
CA PHE A 247 12.33 -12.05 11.04
C PHE A 247 11.86 -13.48 11.31
N ASP A 248 12.03 -13.98 12.55
CA ASP A 248 11.63 -15.33 12.92
C ASP A 248 10.12 -15.55 12.71
N LEU A 249 9.30 -14.55 13.07
CA LEU A 249 7.86 -14.58 12.84
C LEU A 249 7.50 -14.67 11.36
N GLY A 250 8.13 -13.86 10.50
CA GLY A 250 7.88 -13.93 9.06
C GLY A 250 8.35 -15.23 8.44
N ARG A 251 9.48 -15.78 8.91
CA ARG A 251 9.99 -17.07 8.44
C ARG A 251 9.04 -18.21 8.81
N THR A 252 8.62 -18.33 10.06
CA THR A 252 7.81 -19.47 10.50
C THR A 252 6.33 -19.31 10.16
N GLU A 253 5.73 -18.17 10.47
CA GLU A 253 4.30 -17.95 10.27
C GLU A 253 3.98 -17.35 8.90
N GLY A 254 4.88 -16.52 8.36
CA GLY A 254 4.68 -15.88 7.05
C GLY A 254 4.80 -16.86 5.89
N LEU A 255 5.84 -17.69 5.86
CA LEU A 255 5.99 -18.73 4.82
C LEU A 255 4.89 -19.79 4.93
N ALA A 256 4.55 -20.23 6.15
CA ALA A 256 3.42 -21.15 6.34
C ALA A 256 2.09 -20.54 5.89
N ALA A 257 1.86 -19.24 6.10
CA ALA A 257 0.68 -18.54 5.59
C ALA A 257 0.68 -18.45 4.05
N LEU A 258 1.84 -18.28 3.42
CA LEU A 258 2.00 -18.27 1.96
C LEU A 258 1.61 -19.63 1.37
N GLU A 259 2.14 -20.72 1.92
CA GLU A 259 1.79 -22.08 1.51
C GLU A 259 0.30 -22.41 1.72
N ALA A 260 -0.31 -21.85 2.76
CA ALA A 260 -1.73 -22.04 3.07
C ALA A 260 -2.68 -21.18 2.21
N GLY A 261 -2.18 -20.41 1.24
CA GLY A 261 -2.98 -19.51 0.40
C GLY A 261 -3.51 -18.26 1.13
N GLN A 262 -2.99 -17.94 2.32
CA GLN A 262 -3.39 -16.77 3.10
C GLN A 262 -2.57 -15.54 2.68
N PHE A 263 -2.69 -15.13 1.42
CA PHE A 263 -1.79 -14.16 0.77
C PHE A 263 -1.70 -12.80 1.49
N ASP A 264 -2.81 -12.24 1.96
CA ASP A 264 -2.80 -10.96 2.70
C ASP A 264 -1.95 -11.04 3.98
N LYS A 265 -2.15 -12.12 4.75
CA LYS A 265 -1.41 -12.36 5.99
C LYS A 265 0.06 -12.64 5.70
N ALA A 266 0.34 -13.47 4.69
CA ALA A 266 1.68 -13.78 4.23
C ALA A 266 2.43 -12.50 3.84
N HIS A 267 1.83 -11.66 2.99
CA HIS A 267 2.42 -10.39 2.57
C HIS A 267 2.65 -9.44 3.75
N GLN A 268 1.70 -9.34 4.70
CA GLN A 268 1.88 -8.51 5.89
C GLN A 268 3.09 -8.95 6.74
N LEU A 269 3.22 -10.26 7.01
CA LEU A 269 4.30 -10.82 7.83
C LEU A 269 5.64 -10.79 7.09
N LEU A 270 5.67 -11.25 5.84
CA LEU A 270 6.88 -11.36 5.03
C LEU A 270 7.42 -10.00 4.60
N SER A 271 6.58 -9.00 4.31
CA SER A 271 7.06 -7.63 4.02
C SER A 271 7.67 -6.94 5.25
N ALA A 272 7.18 -7.25 6.46
CA ALA A 272 7.80 -6.80 7.70
C ALA A 272 9.14 -7.51 7.94
N ALA A 273 9.19 -8.83 7.72
CA ALA A 273 10.40 -9.62 7.85
C ALA A 273 11.48 -9.26 6.81
N LYS A 274 11.12 -9.06 5.54
CA LYS A 274 12.03 -8.56 4.49
C LYS A 274 12.69 -7.23 4.89
N ARG A 275 11.91 -6.26 5.41
CA ARG A 275 12.46 -5.00 5.94
C ARG A 275 13.41 -5.24 7.12
N ALA A 276 13.12 -6.21 7.97
CA ALA A 276 13.99 -6.58 9.08
C ALA A 276 15.31 -7.20 8.58
N VAL A 277 15.25 -8.08 7.57
CA VAL A 277 16.43 -8.68 6.91
C VAL A 277 17.31 -7.58 6.31
N ASP A 278 16.72 -6.64 5.57
CA ASP A 278 17.46 -5.54 4.94
C ASP A 278 18.09 -4.61 5.99
N ALA A 279 17.38 -4.31 7.08
CA ALA A 279 17.90 -3.50 8.18
C ALA A 279 19.02 -4.19 8.98
N LEU A 280 19.05 -5.53 8.99
CA LEU A 280 20.10 -6.36 9.59
C LEU A 280 21.26 -6.66 8.64
N GLY A 281 21.16 -6.24 7.37
CA GLY A 281 22.21 -6.42 6.36
C GLY A 281 22.25 -7.81 5.73
N GLY A 282 21.15 -8.56 5.76
CA GLY A 282 21.01 -9.84 5.05
C GLY A 282 21.79 -11.04 5.62
N GLY A 283 22.51 -10.89 6.74
CA GLY A 283 23.35 -11.95 7.30
C GLY A 283 22.61 -13.02 8.13
N LEU A 284 21.29 -13.11 8.03
CA LEU A 284 20.50 -14.10 8.76
C LEU A 284 20.30 -15.37 7.92
N GLU A 285 20.32 -16.53 8.57
CA GLU A 285 20.01 -17.81 7.92
C GLU A 285 18.55 -17.83 7.46
N GLY A 286 18.28 -18.12 6.19
CA GLY A 286 16.95 -18.03 5.58
C GLY A 286 16.53 -16.61 5.16
N ALA A 287 17.46 -15.64 5.18
CA ALA A 287 17.19 -14.27 4.72
C ALA A 287 16.66 -14.21 3.27
N ASP A 288 17.24 -15.01 2.38
CA ASP A 288 16.89 -15.00 0.96
C ASP A 288 15.54 -15.65 0.70
N GLU A 289 15.21 -16.74 1.40
CA GLU A 289 13.89 -17.38 1.37
C GLU A 289 12.79 -16.42 1.82
N VAL A 290 13.00 -15.70 2.94
CA VAL A 290 12.03 -14.69 3.41
C VAL A 290 11.88 -13.52 2.44
N ARG A 291 12.97 -13.07 1.80
CA ARG A 291 12.89 -12.03 0.77
C ARG A 291 12.10 -12.50 -0.44
N HIS A 292 12.41 -13.70 -0.91
CA HIS A 292 11.75 -14.31 -2.05
C HIS A 292 10.26 -14.53 -1.79
N GLY A 293 9.92 -15.16 -0.66
CA GLY A 293 8.53 -15.33 -0.24
C GLY A 293 7.78 -14.00 -0.04
N ALA A 294 8.45 -12.95 0.43
CA ALA A 294 7.84 -11.62 0.51
C ALA A 294 7.51 -11.05 -0.88
N ASP A 295 8.37 -11.27 -1.86
CA ASP A 295 8.17 -10.83 -3.23
C ASP A 295 7.09 -11.66 -3.93
N GLU A 296 7.05 -12.98 -3.74
CA GLU A 296 5.95 -13.85 -4.21
C GLU A 296 4.61 -13.45 -3.58
N ALA A 297 4.55 -13.26 -2.26
CA ALA A 297 3.33 -12.84 -1.57
C ALA A 297 2.82 -11.49 -2.09
N ALA A 298 3.72 -10.56 -2.45
CA ALA A 298 3.35 -9.29 -3.06
C ALA A 298 2.78 -9.48 -4.48
N ILE A 299 3.26 -10.45 -5.26
CA ILE A 299 2.64 -10.82 -6.54
C ILE A 299 1.22 -11.32 -6.31
N PHE A 300 1.03 -12.27 -5.39
CA PHE A 300 -0.26 -12.92 -5.17
C PHE A 300 -1.34 -11.96 -4.64
N VAL A 301 -0.99 -11.02 -3.76
CA VAL A 301 -1.95 -10.02 -3.24
C VAL A 301 -2.38 -9.02 -4.32
N ASP A 302 -1.48 -8.65 -5.22
CA ASP A 302 -1.73 -7.65 -6.27
C ASP A 302 -2.17 -8.28 -7.60
N LEU A 303 -2.65 -9.54 -7.62
CA LEU A 303 -3.09 -10.19 -8.86
C LEU A 303 -4.23 -9.42 -9.53
N VAL A 304 -4.11 -9.24 -10.85
CA VAL A 304 -5.20 -8.71 -11.67
C VAL A 304 -6.35 -9.71 -11.72
N SER A 305 -7.59 -9.20 -11.67
CA SER A 305 -8.80 -10.03 -11.69
C SER A 305 -9.19 -10.54 -13.07
N GLU A 306 -8.63 -9.95 -14.13
CA GLU A 306 -8.96 -10.21 -15.53
C GLU A 306 -7.80 -10.93 -16.22
N SER A 307 -8.11 -11.87 -17.12
CA SER A 307 -7.11 -12.58 -17.89
C SER A 307 -6.43 -11.66 -18.92
N LEU A 308 -5.23 -12.02 -19.41
CA LEU A 308 -4.56 -11.23 -20.45
C LEU A 308 -5.36 -11.19 -21.75
N GLU A 309 -6.10 -12.26 -22.01
CA GLU A 309 -7.01 -12.44 -23.13
C GLU A 309 -8.21 -11.49 -23.02
N ASP A 310 -8.77 -11.33 -21.82
CA ASP A 310 -9.83 -10.34 -21.56
C ASP A 310 -9.32 -8.91 -21.70
N LEU A 311 -8.13 -8.61 -21.17
CA LEU A 311 -7.49 -7.30 -21.36
C LEU A 311 -7.28 -6.99 -22.85
N LEU A 312 -6.85 -7.97 -23.64
CA LEU A 312 -6.68 -7.81 -25.09
C LEU A 312 -8.02 -7.63 -25.80
N ASN A 313 -9.06 -8.34 -25.37
CA ASN A 313 -10.40 -8.21 -25.92
C ASN A 313 -11.00 -6.82 -25.62
N GLU A 314 -10.72 -6.27 -24.44
CA GLU A 314 -11.10 -4.91 -24.06
C GLU A 314 -10.29 -3.84 -24.83
N ALA A 315 -8.99 -4.09 -25.05
CA ALA A 315 -8.12 -3.20 -25.83
C ALA A 315 -8.53 -3.11 -27.30
N GLY A 316 -8.87 -4.25 -27.91
CA GLY A 316 -9.12 -4.39 -29.34
C GLY A 316 -10.11 -3.40 -29.98
N PRO A 317 -11.27 -3.07 -29.36
CA PRO A 317 -12.19 -2.07 -29.88
C PRO A 317 -11.81 -0.60 -29.58
N MET A 318 -10.86 -0.33 -28.67
CA MET A 318 -10.53 1.04 -28.24
C MET A 318 -9.44 1.69 -29.10
N GLU A 319 -9.40 3.02 -29.10
CA GLU A 319 -8.28 3.76 -29.70
C GLU A 319 -7.00 3.52 -28.86
N PRO A 320 -5.82 3.30 -29.46
CA PRO A 320 -4.60 2.97 -28.72
C PRO A 320 -4.20 3.95 -27.60
N GLU A 321 -4.39 5.26 -27.81
CA GLU A 321 -4.07 6.26 -26.77
C GLU A 321 -5.12 6.29 -25.64
N GLU A 322 -6.39 6.03 -25.95
CA GLU A 322 -7.44 5.86 -24.94
C GLU A 322 -7.16 4.62 -24.08
N TRP A 323 -6.89 3.48 -24.74
CA TRP A 323 -6.53 2.24 -24.06
C TRP A 323 -5.33 2.41 -23.13
N LYS A 324 -4.25 3.04 -23.61
CA LYS A 324 -3.04 3.29 -22.81
C LYS A 324 -3.34 4.05 -21.52
N ASN A 325 -4.21 5.06 -21.58
CA ASN A 325 -4.61 5.83 -20.40
C ASN A 325 -5.47 5.00 -19.45
N ARG A 326 -6.44 4.24 -19.98
CA ARG A 326 -7.29 3.32 -19.21
C ARG A 326 -6.46 2.24 -18.53
N PHE A 327 -5.56 1.59 -19.28
CA PHE A 327 -4.65 0.57 -18.77
C PHE A 327 -3.78 1.09 -17.65
N LYS A 328 -3.22 2.30 -17.80
CA LYS A 328 -2.42 2.94 -16.76
C LYS A 328 -3.23 3.22 -15.48
N ALA A 329 -4.51 3.55 -15.61
CA ALA A 329 -5.37 3.86 -14.47
C ALA A 329 -5.85 2.59 -13.72
N LEU A 330 -6.12 1.51 -14.45
CA LEU A 330 -6.77 0.31 -13.89
C LEU A 330 -5.81 -0.85 -13.67
N TYR A 331 -4.86 -1.11 -14.57
CA TYR A 331 -4.08 -2.35 -14.59
C TYR A 331 -2.60 -2.15 -14.29
N ALA A 332 -2.01 -0.99 -14.60
CA ALA A 332 -0.59 -0.76 -14.35
C ALA A 332 -0.24 -0.90 -12.85
N GLY A 333 0.79 -1.70 -12.57
CA GLY A 333 1.23 -2.03 -11.21
C GLY A 333 0.59 -3.27 -10.60
N HIS A 334 -0.48 -3.81 -11.19
CA HIS A 334 -1.05 -5.11 -10.82
C HIS A 334 -0.18 -6.24 -11.37
N SER A 335 -0.25 -7.38 -10.71
CA SER A 335 0.55 -8.55 -10.99
C SER A 335 -0.21 -9.53 -11.86
N ILE A 336 0.53 -10.27 -12.69
CA ILE A 336 0.06 -11.44 -13.41
C ILE A 336 0.98 -12.62 -13.11
N LEU A 337 0.47 -13.83 -13.32
CA LEU A 337 1.24 -15.08 -13.31
C LEU A 337 1.34 -15.59 -14.73
N ILE A 338 2.55 -15.98 -15.14
CA ILE A 338 2.82 -16.58 -16.44
C ILE A 338 3.44 -17.93 -16.21
N ASP A 339 2.92 -18.90 -16.96
CA ASP A 339 3.43 -20.25 -17.06
C ASP A 339 3.69 -20.54 -18.53
N ALA A 340 4.97 -20.54 -18.93
CA ALA A 340 5.36 -20.64 -20.34
C ALA A 340 6.75 -21.25 -20.53
N ALA A 341 6.97 -21.88 -21.68
CA ALA A 341 8.30 -22.32 -22.11
C ALA A 341 9.05 -21.20 -22.84
N ILE A 342 10.37 -21.16 -22.72
CA ILE A 342 11.22 -20.27 -23.52
C ILE A 342 11.40 -20.84 -24.93
N ILE A 343 10.90 -20.18 -25.97
CA ILE A 343 11.11 -20.60 -27.37
C ILE A 343 12.45 -20.09 -27.90
N ARG A 344 12.79 -18.85 -27.57
CA ARG A 344 13.95 -18.17 -28.14
C ARG A 344 14.76 -17.44 -27.09
N THR A 345 16.07 -17.59 -27.16
CA THR A 345 17.04 -16.84 -26.37
C THR A 345 17.72 -15.77 -27.23
N PRO A 346 18.12 -14.64 -26.63
CA PRO A 346 18.79 -13.57 -27.37
C PRO A 346 20.09 -14.10 -28.00
N THR A 347 20.24 -13.82 -29.30
CA THR A 347 21.44 -14.15 -30.09
C THR A 347 22.36 -12.92 -30.11
N PRO A 348 23.70 -13.03 -30.23
CA PRO A 348 24.60 -11.88 -30.30
C PRO A 348 24.21 -10.83 -31.37
N ASP A 349 23.56 -11.25 -32.46
CA ASP A 349 23.10 -10.37 -33.53
C ASP A 349 21.73 -9.71 -33.24
N GLU A 350 20.94 -10.32 -32.36
CA GLU A 350 19.61 -9.85 -31.93
C GLU A 350 19.52 -9.93 -30.40
N PRO A 351 20.13 -8.97 -29.68
CA PRO A 351 20.27 -9.02 -28.23
C PRO A 351 18.95 -8.82 -27.47
N THR A 352 17.85 -8.53 -28.18
CA THR A 352 16.72 -7.80 -27.59
C THR A 352 15.50 -8.59 -27.16
N ALA A 353 15.40 -9.92 -27.32
CA ALA A 353 14.23 -10.58 -26.73
C ALA A 353 14.43 -12.06 -26.44
N TYR A 354 14.22 -12.42 -25.18
CA TYR A 354 13.66 -13.73 -24.86
C TYR A 354 12.22 -13.76 -25.37
N GLU A 355 11.82 -14.87 -25.97
CA GLU A 355 10.46 -15.09 -26.47
C GLU A 355 9.84 -16.28 -25.72
N LEU A 356 8.62 -16.08 -25.23
CA LEU A 356 7.84 -17.09 -24.53
C LEU A 356 6.93 -17.82 -25.52
N ASP A 357 6.66 -19.10 -25.26
CA ASP A 357 5.59 -19.87 -25.91
C ASP A 357 4.23 -19.47 -25.36
N TYR A 358 3.93 -18.18 -25.42
CA TYR A 358 2.70 -17.62 -24.92
C TYR A 358 2.29 -16.43 -25.80
N VAL A 359 1.27 -16.68 -26.61
CA VAL A 359 0.64 -15.68 -27.48
C VAL A 359 -0.72 -15.36 -26.91
N ILE A 360 -0.99 -14.07 -26.68
CA ILE A 360 -2.27 -13.63 -26.15
C ILE A 360 -3.26 -13.56 -27.31
N LEU A 361 -4.34 -14.34 -27.22
CA LEU A 361 -5.45 -14.37 -28.17
C LEU A 361 -6.73 -13.98 -27.40
N PRO A 362 -7.68 -13.23 -27.96
CA PRO A 362 -8.91 -12.89 -27.29
C PRO A 362 -9.75 -14.18 -27.10
N PRO A 363 -10.60 -14.23 -26.07
CA PRO A 363 -11.50 -15.35 -25.88
C PRO A 363 -12.48 -15.43 -27.07
N GLY A 364 -12.48 -16.55 -27.79
CA GLY A 364 -13.35 -16.75 -28.95
C GLY A 364 -12.85 -17.80 -29.95
N ASP A 365 -13.68 -18.08 -30.97
CA ASP A 365 -13.38 -19.08 -31.99
C ASP A 365 -12.13 -18.67 -32.81
N PRO A 366 -11.07 -19.50 -32.83
CA PRO A 366 -9.85 -19.23 -33.62
C PRO A 366 -10.14 -19.04 -35.12
N SER A 367 -11.31 -19.49 -35.60
CA SER A 367 -11.74 -19.28 -36.99
C SER A 367 -11.86 -17.79 -37.39
N GLN A 368 -12.10 -16.88 -36.43
CA GLN A 368 -12.22 -15.44 -36.70
C GLN A 368 -10.89 -14.76 -37.09
N PHE A 369 -9.75 -15.45 -36.89
CA PHE A 369 -8.43 -14.90 -37.20
C PHE A 369 -8.03 -14.98 -38.68
N ASN A 370 -8.68 -15.85 -39.46
CA ASN A 370 -8.38 -16.02 -40.88
C ASN A 370 -9.13 -15.03 -41.79
N GLY A 371 -9.83 -14.04 -41.21
CA GLY A 371 -10.56 -13.02 -41.96
C GLY A 371 -9.61 -11.99 -42.58
N THR A 372 -9.37 -12.10 -43.88
CA THR A 372 -8.59 -11.21 -44.76
C THR A 372 -9.12 -9.77 -44.89
N THR A 373 -9.99 -9.32 -43.99
CA THR A 373 -10.47 -7.93 -43.98
C THR A 373 -9.42 -7.02 -43.36
N ALA A 374 -8.61 -6.39 -44.22
CA ALA A 374 -7.40 -5.60 -43.96
C ALA A 374 -7.58 -4.31 -43.11
N SER A 375 -8.64 -4.16 -42.33
CA SER A 375 -9.01 -2.89 -41.71
C SER A 375 -9.28 -2.92 -40.21
N LYS A 376 -9.06 -4.05 -39.52
CA LYS A 376 -9.18 -4.11 -38.04
C LYS A 376 -7.81 -4.44 -37.42
N PRO A 377 -7.38 -3.75 -36.33
CA PRO A 377 -6.13 -4.08 -35.66
C PRO A 377 -6.12 -5.56 -35.30
N SER A 378 -5.00 -6.25 -35.52
CA SER A 378 -4.94 -7.66 -35.17
C SER A 378 -5.17 -7.79 -33.67
N ARG A 379 -6.01 -8.75 -33.28
CA ARG A 379 -6.28 -9.06 -31.87
C ARG A 379 -5.24 -10.02 -31.33
N GLN A 380 -3.97 -9.79 -31.66
CA GLN A 380 -2.86 -10.58 -31.17
C GLN A 380 -2.02 -9.73 -30.21
N GLY A 381 -1.75 -10.28 -29.02
CA GLY A 381 -0.86 -9.69 -28.04
C GLY A 381 0.44 -10.49 -27.92
N ILE A 382 1.57 -9.78 -27.84
CA ILE A 382 2.91 -10.32 -27.66
C ILE A 382 3.49 -9.77 -26.35
N ILE A 383 4.09 -10.65 -25.55
CA ILE A 383 4.79 -10.27 -24.33
C ILE A 383 6.23 -9.91 -24.67
N SER A 384 6.63 -8.67 -24.40
CA SER A 384 8.01 -8.21 -24.59
C SER A 384 8.80 -8.33 -23.30
N LEU A 385 9.85 -9.15 -23.32
CA LEU A 385 10.77 -9.37 -22.19
C LEU A 385 12.08 -8.57 -22.31
N SER A 386 12.17 -7.63 -23.26
CA SER A 386 13.42 -6.93 -23.60
C SER A 386 14.06 -6.22 -22.41
N ASP A 387 13.24 -5.62 -21.54
CA ASP A 387 13.70 -4.84 -20.37
C ASP A 387 13.48 -5.59 -19.03
N PHE A 388 13.16 -6.88 -19.07
CA PHE A 388 12.76 -7.63 -17.88
C PHE A 388 13.96 -8.30 -17.19
N GLU A 389 14.38 -7.75 -16.03
CA GLU A 389 15.64 -8.12 -15.37
C GLU A 389 15.66 -9.58 -14.87
N LEU A 390 14.52 -10.13 -14.45
CA LEU A 390 14.43 -11.50 -13.92
C LEU A 390 15.00 -12.52 -14.92
N ILE A 391 14.56 -12.46 -16.17
CA ILE A 391 14.94 -13.41 -17.21
C ILE A 391 16.37 -13.13 -17.69
N GLN A 392 16.79 -11.86 -17.76
CA GLN A 392 18.17 -11.50 -18.11
C GLN A 392 19.19 -12.00 -17.08
N LEU A 393 18.83 -11.99 -15.79
CA LEU A 393 19.68 -12.47 -14.71
C LEU A 393 19.73 -14.00 -14.65
N ALA A 394 18.58 -14.66 -14.80
CA ALA A 394 18.48 -16.12 -14.75
C ALA A 394 19.09 -16.81 -15.98
N LYS A 395 19.04 -16.17 -17.15
CA LYS A 395 19.51 -16.70 -18.43
C LYS A 395 18.96 -18.11 -18.74
N PRO A 396 17.63 -18.28 -18.78
CA PRO A 396 17.05 -19.58 -19.08
C PRO A 396 17.41 -20.01 -20.51
N LYS A 397 17.42 -21.32 -20.74
CA LYS A 397 17.70 -21.95 -22.03
C LYS A 397 16.40 -22.14 -22.81
N VAL A 398 16.53 -22.31 -24.13
CA VAL A 398 15.41 -22.70 -24.98
C VAL A 398 14.86 -24.05 -24.51
N GLY A 399 13.54 -24.11 -24.32
CA GLY A 399 12.83 -25.28 -23.80
C GLY A 399 12.68 -25.29 -22.28
N ASP A 400 13.34 -24.39 -21.54
CA ASP A 400 13.12 -24.28 -20.10
C ASP A 400 11.69 -23.79 -19.84
N HIS A 401 10.99 -24.47 -18.94
CA HIS A 401 9.67 -24.11 -18.47
C HIS A 401 9.81 -23.17 -17.27
N VAL A 402 9.20 -21.98 -17.35
CA VAL A 402 9.32 -20.97 -16.29
C VAL A 402 7.94 -20.55 -15.80
N VAL A 403 7.77 -20.58 -14.48
CA VAL A 403 6.62 -20.02 -13.80
C VAL A 403 7.08 -18.78 -13.05
N PHE A 404 6.56 -17.61 -13.43
CA PHE A 404 6.94 -16.36 -12.80
C PHE A 404 5.77 -15.39 -12.66
N GLY A 405 5.83 -14.58 -11.62
CA GLY A 405 4.96 -13.44 -11.41
C GLY A 405 5.64 -12.14 -11.84
N ALA A 406 4.88 -11.21 -12.43
CA ALA A 406 5.40 -9.89 -12.79
C ALA A 406 4.31 -8.82 -12.74
N LYS A 407 4.71 -7.57 -12.45
CA LYS A 407 3.81 -6.42 -12.49
C LYS A 407 3.71 -5.84 -13.89
N LEU A 408 2.49 -5.51 -14.31
CA LEU A 408 2.18 -4.87 -15.58
C LEU A 408 2.70 -3.44 -15.62
N ALA A 409 3.49 -3.08 -16.64
CA ALA A 409 4.00 -1.73 -16.84
C ALA A 409 3.22 -0.96 -17.92
N SER A 410 3.03 -1.57 -19.09
CA SER A 410 2.34 -0.94 -20.21
C SER A 410 1.78 -1.97 -21.18
N PHE A 411 0.68 -1.61 -21.85
CA PHE A 411 0.09 -2.40 -22.93
C PHE A 411 -0.20 -1.47 -24.12
N THR A 412 0.62 -1.57 -25.17
CA THR A 412 0.67 -0.58 -26.27
C THR A 412 0.55 -1.25 -27.62
N PHE A 413 -0.24 -0.67 -28.53
CA PHE A 413 -0.36 -1.15 -29.91
C PHE A 413 0.81 -0.66 -30.78
N ASP A 414 1.43 -1.56 -31.55
CA ASP A 414 2.41 -1.21 -32.58
C ASP A 414 1.75 -1.27 -33.96
N PRO A 415 1.58 -0.13 -34.66
CA PRO A 415 0.95 -0.10 -35.97
C PRO A 415 1.77 -0.80 -37.06
N ASN A 416 3.08 -0.97 -36.89
CA ASN A 416 3.93 -1.59 -37.91
C ASN A 416 3.74 -3.11 -37.94
N LEU A 417 3.65 -3.71 -36.76
CA LEU A 417 3.45 -5.15 -36.58
C LEU A 417 1.95 -5.50 -36.46
N ASN A 418 1.10 -4.47 -36.40
CA ASN A 418 -0.34 -4.58 -36.24
C ASN A 418 -0.73 -5.40 -34.98
N CYS A 419 0.10 -5.44 -33.94
CA CYS A 419 -0.10 -6.25 -32.74
C CYS A 419 0.05 -5.44 -31.45
N TRP A 420 -0.45 -5.97 -30.35
CA TRP A 420 -0.34 -5.36 -29.04
C TRP A 420 0.90 -5.87 -28.29
N PHE A 421 1.65 -4.98 -27.66
CA PHE A 421 2.82 -5.32 -26.84
C PHE A 421 2.55 -5.10 -25.36
N LEU A 422 2.64 -6.18 -24.59
CA LEU A 422 2.61 -6.15 -23.14
C LEU A 422 4.03 -6.07 -22.59
N ARG A 423 4.28 -5.16 -21.65
CA ARG A 423 5.57 -5.00 -20.95
C ARG A 423 5.39 -5.08 -19.45
N PHE A 424 6.40 -5.63 -18.77
CA PHE A 424 6.46 -5.70 -17.31
C PHE A 424 7.32 -4.61 -16.70
N VAL A 425 7.14 -4.35 -15.41
CA VAL A 425 8.05 -3.49 -14.65
C VAL A 425 9.38 -4.24 -14.53
N PRO A 426 10.52 -3.66 -14.99
CA PRO A 426 11.80 -4.37 -15.11
C PRO A 426 12.23 -5.19 -13.88
N LYS A 427 11.98 -4.65 -12.68
CA LYS A 427 12.41 -5.21 -11.39
C LYS A 427 11.32 -5.91 -10.59
N SER A 428 10.13 -6.10 -11.17
CA SER A 428 9.01 -6.71 -10.44
C SER A 428 8.92 -8.23 -10.59
N GLY A 429 9.79 -8.82 -11.40
CA GLY A 429 9.73 -10.25 -11.68
C GLY A 429 10.15 -11.10 -10.49
N VAL A 430 9.40 -12.18 -10.24
CA VAL A 430 9.70 -13.18 -9.21
C VAL A 430 9.39 -14.56 -9.79
N PHE A 431 10.34 -15.49 -9.76
CA PHE A 431 10.03 -16.91 -10.04
C PHE A 431 9.15 -17.45 -8.92
N ILE A 432 8.17 -18.28 -9.25
CA ILE A 432 7.31 -18.87 -8.22
C ILE A 432 7.90 -20.20 -7.78
N THR A 433 8.28 -20.30 -6.50
CA THR A 433 8.83 -21.52 -5.90
C THR A 433 7.84 -22.24 -4.99
N HIS A 434 6.85 -21.52 -4.42
CA HIS A 434 5.84 -22.11 -3.54
C HIS A 434 4.66 -22.66 -4.36
N SER A 435 4.78 -23.88 -4.90
CA SER A 435 3.73 -24.53 -5.71
C SER A 435 2.37 -24.67 -4.99
N ARG A 436 2.38 -24.95 -3.68
CA ARG A 436 1.16 -25.00 -2.85
C ARG A 436 0.37 -23.69 -2.85
N ALA A 437 1.09 -22.56 -2.91
CA ALA A 437 0.47 -21.25 -3.00
C ALA A 437 -0.32 -21.13 -4.32
N LEU A 438 0.24 -21.62 -5.43
CA LEU A 438 -0.44 -21.67 -6.72
C LEU A 438 -1.63 -22.65 -6.73
N GLU A 439 -1.49 -23.83 -6.12
CA GLU A 439 -2.60 -24.79 -5.98
C GLU A 439 -3.80 -24.17 -5.26
N SER A 440 -3.56 -23.31 -4.25
CA SER A 440 -4.63 -22.60 -3.54
C SER A 440 -5.39 -21.58 -4.39
N LEU A 441 -4.79 -21.13 -5.50
CA LEU A 441 -5.44 -20.31 -6.53
C LEU A 441 -6.18 -21.15 -7.59
N GLY A 442 -6.17 -22.48 -7.46
CA GLY A 442 -6.73 -23.40 -8.45
C GLY A 442 -5.81 -23.67 -9.63
N TRP A 443 -4.52 -23.34 -9.53
CA TRP A 443 -3.55 -23.68 -10.57
C TRP A 443 -3.32 -25.20 -10.63
N PRO A 444 -3.27 -25.82 -11.82
CA PRO A 444 -3.05 -27.26 -11.94
C PRO A 444 -1.67 -27.66 -11.43
N ALA A 445 -1.60 -28.60 -10.49
CA ALA A 445 -0.35 -29.10 -9.92
C ALA A 445 0.56 -29.81 -10.95
N GLU A 446 0.02 -30.22 -12.11
CA GLU A 446 0.76 -30.91 -13.16
C GLU A 446 1.66 -29.98 -13.99
N SER A 447 1.46 -28.65 -13.93
CA SER A 447 2.24 -27.73 -14.76
C SER A 447 3.64 -27.43 -14.20
N PHE A 448 3.94 -27.85 -12.98
CA PHE A 448 5.28 -27.68 -12.45
C PHE A 448 6.22 -28.68 -13.12
N PRO A 449 7.36 -28.22 -13.66
CA PRO A 449 8.40 -29.13 -14.08
C PRO A 449 8.76 -29.94 -12.85
N SER A 450 8.41 -31.24 -12.85
CA SER A 450 8.82 -32.11 -11.76
C SER A 450 10.32 -31.96 -11.68
N GLU A 451 10.80 -31.52 -10.52
CA GLU A 451 12.22 -31.40 -10.25
C GLU A 451 12.74 -32.82 -10.39
N LYS A 452 13.14 -33.19 -11.62
CA LYS A 452 13.71 -34.49 -11.90
C LYS A 452 14.87 -34.55 -10.93
N PRO A 453 14.83 -35.45 -9.93
CA PRO A 453 15.91 -35.53 -8.95
C PRO A 453 17.16 -35.63 -9.79
N ALA A 454 18.03 -34.62 -9.66
CA ALA A 454 19.23 -34.51 -10.47
C ALA A 454 19.87 -35.88 -10.40
N GLU A 455 19.87 -36.63 -11.52
CA GLU A 455 20.47 -37.96 -11.54
C GLU A 455 21.89 -37.74 -11.05
N GLU A 456 22.17 -38.16 -9.82
CA GLU A 456 23.49 -38.15 -9.24
C GLU A 456 24.32 -39.01 -10.17
N GLY A 457 25.05 -38.35 -11.06
CA GLY A 457 25.90 -39.01 -12.03
C GLY A 457 26.88 -39.92 -11.30
N PRO A 458 27.17 -41.11 -11.87
CA PRO A 458 28.03 -42.11 -11.24
C PRO A 458 29.47 -41.63 -10.97
#